data_AF-A0A1G7MS65-F1
#
_entry.id   AF-A0A1G7MS65-F1
#
_cell.length_a   1.000
_cell.length_b   1.000
_cell.length_c   1.000
_cell.angle_alpha   90.00
_cell.angle_beta   90.00
_cell.angle_gamma   90.00
#
_symmetry.space_group_name_H-M   'P 1'
#
loop_
_entity.id
_entity.type
_entity.pdbx_description
1 polymer ?
#
loop_
_entity_poly.entity_id
_entity_poly.type
_entity_poly.pdbx_seq_one_letter_code
_entity_poly.pdbx_strand_id
1 'polypeptide(L)'
;MEKSVIYDLDTEDGIRQIGIEAVQQLIPGTNVYATGVFRLSEGETDLGDIVFDDHMHEWEYTCMGNLTHREAKKVARFIKHNFKTEVAE
;
A
#
# COMPACT_ATOMS: atom_id res chain seq x y z
N MET A 1 2.06 -11.42 12.37
CA MET A 1 2.55 -11.68 11.00
C MET A 1 2.21 -10.45 10.20
N GLU A 2 3.21 -9.64 9.84
CA GLU A 2 3.02 -8.55 8.89
C GLU A 2 2.60 -9.18 7.57
N LYS A 3 1.36 -8.93 7.14
CA LYS A 3 0.85 -9.42 5.86
C LYS A 3 1.45 -8.52 4.77
N SER A 4 2.56 -8.96 4.20
CA SER A 4 3.07 -8.40 2.96
C SER A 4 2.38 -9.09 1.78
N VAL A 5 1.91 -8.29 0.82
CA VAL A 5 1.26 -8.77 -0.40
C VAL A 5 2.13 -8.35 -1.57
N ILE A 6 2.39 -9.28 -2.51
CA ILE A 6 3.08 -8.97 -3.75
C ILE A 6 2.03 -8.71 -4.83
N TYR A 7 2.19 -7.60 -5.54
CA TYR A 7 1.36 -7.21 -6.67
C TYR A 7 2.20 -7.05 -7.93
N ASP A 8 1.90 -7.86 -8.95
CA ASP A 8 2.52 -7.75 -10.26
C ASP A 8 1.87 -6.58 -11.04
N LEU A 9 2.59 -5.47 -11.13
CA LEU A 9 2.19 -4.25 -11.80
C LEU A 9 2.68 -4.26 -13.25
N ASP A 10 1.74 -4.26 -14.19
CA ASP A 10 2.01 -4.11 -15.61
C ASP A 10 2.32 -2.64 -15.96
N THR A 11 3.55 -2.37 -16.42
CA THR A 11 4.04 -1.05 -16.88
C THR A 11 4.48 -1.10 -18.34
N GLU A 12 4.75 0.07 -18.92
CA GLU A 12 5.20 0.16 -20.32
C GLU A 12 6.60 -0.46 -20.53
N ASP A 13 7.40 -0.57 -19.46
CA ASP A 13 8.73 -1.18 -19.46
C ASP A 13 8.72 -2.68 -19.11
N GLY A 14 7.56 -3.22 -18.70
CA GLY A 14 7.38 -4.63 -18.34
C GLY A 14 6.61 -4.85 -17.04
N ILE A 15 6.64 -6.07 -16.53
CA ILE A 15 6.01 -6.42 -15.25
C ILE A 15 6.97 -6.07 -14.12
N ARG A 16 6.48 -5.28 -13.17
CA ARG A 16 7.17 -4.88 -11.93
C ARG A 16 6.55 -5.57 -10.73
N GLN A 17 7.35 -6.09 -9.81
CA GLN A 17 6.84 -6.75 -8.60
C GLN A 17 6.83 -5.78 -7.43
N ILE A 18 5.65 -5.34 -7.03
CA ILE A 18 5.47 -4.36 -5.96
C ILE A 18 5.09 -5.10 -4.67
N GLY A 19 5.97 -5.06 -3.68
CA GLY A 19 5.66 -5.41 -2.30
C GLY A 19 4.79 -4.33 -1.66
N ILE A 20 3.74 -4.75 -0.97
CA ILE A 20 2.77 -3.89 -0.32
C ILE A 20 2.62 -4.33 1.13
N GLU A 21 2.89 -3.43 2.06
CA GLU A 21 2.85 -3.71 3.49
C GLU A 21 1.97 -2.70 4.21
N ALA A 22 0.97 -3.17 4.96
CA ALA A 22 0.14 -2.30 5.78
C ALA A 22 0.93 -1.81 7.00
N VAL A 23 1.12 -0.50 7.10
CA VAL A 23 1.79 0.11 8.24
C VAL A 23 0.82 0.12 9.42
N GLN A 24 1.19 -0.60 10.46
CA GLN A 24 0.45 -0.66 11.70
C GLN A 24 1.16 0.15 12.77
N GLN A 25 0.41 0.93 13.56
CA GLN A 25 0.96 1.64 14.70
C GLN A 25 0.55 0.96 16.01
N LEU A 26 1.54 0.75 16.87
CA LEU A 26 1.35 0.32 18.24
C LEU A 26 1.39 1.56 19.14
N ILE A 27 0.26 1.92 19.75
CA ILE A 27 0.27 2.85 20.88
C ILE A 27 0.63 2.05 22.14
N PRO A 28 1.65 2.47 22.92
CA PRO A 28 2.00 1.81 24.16
C PRO A 28 0.80 1.76 25.13
N GLY A 29 0.42 0.56 25.56
CA GLY A 29 -0.71 0.33 26.46
C GLY A 29 -2.05 0.06 25.77
N THR A 30 -2.11 0.02 24.44
CA THR A 30 -3.32 -0.33 23.67
C THR A 30 -3.05 -1.41 22.63
N ASN A 31 -4.09 -1.78 21.88
CA ASN A 31 -3.97 -2.64 20.69
C ASN A 31 -3.33 -1.89 19.51
N VAL A 32 -2.81 -2.67 18.57
CA VAL A 32 -2.34 -2.22 17.26
C VAL A 32 -3.53 -1.74 16.42
N TYR A 33 -3.39 -0.62 15.72
CA TYR A 33 -4.43 -0.10 14.82
C TYR A 33 -3.90 0.11 13.40
N ALA A 34 -4.79 -0.09 12.43
CA ALA A 34 -4.52 0.20 11.03
C ALA A 34 -4.46 1.73 10.85
N THR A 35 -3.39 2.20 10.21
CA THR A 35 -3.15 3.65 10.00
C THR A 35 -3.69 4.16 8.66
N GLY A 36 -4.18 3.26 7.79
CA GLY A 36 -4.51 3.60 6.40
C GLY A 36 -3.28 3.80 5.50
N VAL A 37 -2.07 3.66 6.05
CA VAL A 37 -0.80 3.80 5.32
C VAL A 37 -0.31 2.44 4.84
N PHE A 38 0.08 2.37 3.58
CA PHE A 38 0.62 1.18 2.93
C PHE A 38 1.96 1.51 2.30
N ARG A 39 3.01 0.83 2.75
CA ARG A 39 4.36 0.98 2.20
C ARG A 39 4.49 0.17 0.92
N LEU A 40 5.14 0.76 -0.07
CA LEU A 40 5.44 0.14 -1.35
C LEU A 40 6.93 -0.12 -1.48
N SER A 41 7.30 -1.31 -1.93
CA SER A 41 8.69 -1.67 -2.20
C SER A 41 8.83 -2.49 -3.48
N GLU A 42 10.01 -2.50 -4.08
CA GLU A 42 10.38 -3.40 -5.18
C GLU A 42 11.75 -4.00 -4.84
N GLY A 43 11.74 -5.24 -4.33
CA GLY A 43 12.92 -5.83 -3.71
C GLY A 43 13.36 -5.03 -2.48
N GLU A 44 14.58 -4.50 -2.50
CA GLU A 44 15.13 -3.63 -1.43
C GLU A 44 14.87 -2.14 -1.68
N THR A 45 14.24 -1.77 -2.81
CA THR A 45 13.98 -0.37 -3.16
C THR A 45 12.68 0.10 -2.53
N ASP A 46 12.76 1.16 -1.73
CA ASP A 46 11.59 1.87 -1.23
C ASP A 46 10.94 2.68 -2.36
N LEU A 47 9.66 2.42 -2.60
CA LEU A 47 8.87 3.13 -3.60
C LEU A 47 7.98 4.21 -2.98
N GLY A 48 8.05 4.42 -1.66
CA GLY A 48 7.21 5.35 -0.93
C GLY A 48 5.94 4.69 -0.41
N ASP A 49 4.95 5.51 -0.07
CA ASP A 49 3.74 5.06 0.64
C ASP A 49 2.48 5.52 -0.09
N ILE A 50 1.44 4.69 -0.03
CA ILE A 50 0.06 5.07 -0.34
C ILE A 50 -0.69 5.26 0.97
N VAL A 51 -1.24 6.45 1.16
CA VAL A 51 -2.04 6.79 2.34
C VAL A 51 -3.49 6.91 1.92
N PHE A 52 -4.37 6.15 2.57
CA PHE A 52 -5.81 6.28 2.43
C PHE A 52 -6.41 7.14 3.54
N ASP A 53 -7.53 7.78 3.23
CA ASP A 53 -8.40 8.31 4.29
C ASP A 53 -9.05 7.19 5.12
N ASP A 54 -9.74 7.56 6.20
CA ASP A 54 -10.41 6.63 7.13
C ASP A 54 -11.47 5.74 6.45
N HIS A 55 -11.92 6.09 5.24
CA HIS A 55 -12.96 5.38 4.49
C HIS A 55 -12.40 4.64 3.25
N MET A 56 -11.08 4.67 3.05
CA MET A 56 -10.40 4.24 1.82
C MET A 56 -11.01 4.83 0.54
N HIS A 57 -11.54 6.06 0.61
CA HIS A 57 -12.16 6.77 -0.50
C HIS A 57 -11.13 7.56 -1.29
N GLU A 58 -10.41 8.43 -0.60
CA GLU A 58 -9.30 9.20 -1.12
C GLU A 58 -7.97 8.51 -0.82
N TRP A 59 -6.99 8.75 -1.67
CA TRP A 59 -5.64 8.24 -1.50
C TRP A 59 -4.61 9.27 -1.98
N GLU A 60 -3.47 9.30 -1.29
CA GLU A 60 -2.30 10.07 -1.65
C GLU A 60 -1.11 9.13 -1.82
N TYR A 61 -0.20 9.47 -2.73
CA TYR A 61 1.06 8.77 -2.92
C TYR A 61 2.21 9.73 -2.62
N THR A 62 3.13 9.33 -1.75
CA THR A 62 4.21 10.21 -1.25
C THR A 62 5.30 10.50 -2.29
N CYS A 63 5.21 9.91 -3.49
CA CYS A 63 6.09 10.19 -4.65
C CYS A 63 7.59 10.01 -4.38
N MET A 64 7.98 9.20 -3.39
CA MET A 64 9.39 8.95 -3.09
C MET A 64 10.04 7.91 -4.02
N GLY A 65 9.26 7.12 -4.73
CA GLY A 65 9.73 6.11 -5.68
C GLY A 65 9.61 6.49 -7.16
N ASN A 66 10.16 5.64 -8.02
CA ASN A 66 10.03 5.71 -9.48
C ASN A 66 8.68 5.16 -10.00
N LEU A 67 7.60 5.32 -9.23
CA LEU A 67 6.24 5.02 -9.65
C LEU A 67 5.57 6.29 -10.18
N THR A 68 5.05 6.22 -11.39
CA THR A 68 4.18 7.29 -11.91
C THR A 68 2.86 7.31 -11.14
N HIS A 69 2.18 8.46 -11.13
CA HIS A 69 0.86 8.57 -10.52
C HIS A 69 -0.16 7.59 -11.13
N ARG A 70 -0.02 7.25 -12.43
CA ARG A 70 -0.87 6.26 -13.12
C ARG A 70 -0.67 4.85 -12.57
N GLU A 71 0.56 4.48 -12.29
CA GLU A 71 0.92 3.20 -11.70
C GLU A 71 0.54 3.13 -10.22
N ALA A 72 0.84 4.18 -9.45
CA ALA A 72 0.40 4.30 -8.05
C ALA A 72 -1.12 4.15 -7.91
N LYS A 73 -1.90 4.69 -8.87
CA LYS A 73 -3.35 4.51 -8.93
C LYS A 73 -3.78 3.05 -9.13
N LYS A 74 -3.02 2.24 -9.90
CA LYS A 74 -3.30 0.80 -10.06
C LYS A 74 -3.06 0.06 -8.73
N VAL A 75 -1.94 0.38 -8.07
CA VAL A 75 -1.59 -0.17 -6.75
C VAL A 75 -2.64 0.22 -5.69
N ALA A 76 -3.05 1.49 -5.64
CA ALA A 76 -4.10 1.96 -4.72
C ALA A 76 -5.43 1.20 -4.93
N ARG A 77 -5.83 0.96 -6.18
CA ARG A 77 -7.01 0.15 -6.48
C ARG A 77 -6.89 -1.28 -6.00
N PHE A 78 -5.72 -1.89 -6.18
CA PHE A 78 -5.42 -3.23 -5.67
C PHE A 78 -5.52 -3.27 -4.14
N ILE A 79 -4.91 -2.31 -3.44
CA ILE A 79 -4.98 -2.20 -1.99
C ILE A 79 -6.42 -2.09 -1.52
N LYS A 80 -7.19 -1.16 -2.10
CA LYS A 80 -8.60 -0.95 -1.77
C LYS A 80 -9.46 -2.20 -2.00
N HIS A 81 -9.13 -3.06 -2.95
CA HIS A 81 -9.91 -4.28 -3.18
C HIS A 81 -9.53 -5.41 -2.21
N ASN A 82 -8.23 -5.61 -1.96
CA ASN A 82 -7.74 -6.73 -1.17
C ASN A 82 -7.82 -6.47 0.34
N PHE A 83 -7.50 -5.26 0.79
CA PHE A 83 -7.43 -4.93 2.21
C PHE A 83 -8.76 -4.41 2.78
N LYS A 84 -9.68 -3.88 1.95
CA LYS A 84 -11.03 -3.52 2.40
C LYS A 84 -11.83 -4.74 2.87
N THR A 85 -11.52 -5.92 2.34
CA THR A 85 -12.17 -7.18 2.70
C THR A 85 -11.76 -7.66 4.10
N GLU A 86 -10.59 -7.25 4.61
CA GLU A 86 -10.09 -7.67 5.94
C GLU A 86 -10.55 -6.78 7.10
N VAL A 87 -11.18 -5.64 6.82
CA VAL A 87 -11.69 -4.71 7.85
C VAL A 87 -13.18 -4.90 8.15
N ALA A 88 -13.83 -5.87 7.48
CA ALA A 88 -15.28 -6.06 7.50
C ALA A 88 -15.77 -7.27 8.32
N GLU A 89 -14.93 -7.90 9.15
CA GLU A 89 -15.32 -8.98 10.08
C GLU A 89 -15.18 -8.56 11.54
#